data_AF-A0A836P2S2-F1
#
_entry.id   AF-A0A836P2S2-F1
#
_cell.length_a   1.000
_cell.length_b   1.000
_cell.length_c   1.000
_cell.angle_alpha   90.00
_cell.angle_beta   90.00
_cell.angle_gamma   90.00
#
_symmetry.space_group_name_H-M   'P 1'
#
loop_
_entity.id
_entity.type
_entity.pdbx_description
1 polymer ?
#
loop_
_entity_poly.entity_id
_entity_poly.type
_entity_poly.pdbx_seq_one_letter_code
_entity_poly.pdbx_strand_id
1 'polypeptide(L)'
;MSHNPAMSTTDKFELHYRQQLSALVDGELSADESRFLLRRLAHDEELAGCHERWQLCGDVLRGAASAPAPLDFAGRVRSAIAEEPAPQAQPAARQGARWR
;
A
#
# COMPACT_ATOMS: atom_id res chain seq x y z
N MET A 1 -1.37 28.65 -22.93
CA MET A 1 -1.93 27.68 -21.97
C MET A 1 -2.48 26.50 -22.76
N SER A 2 -1.61 25.55 -23.12
CA SER A 2 -2.00 24.43 -23.97
C SER A 2 -2.60 23.32 -23.09
N HIS A 3 -3.91 23.10 -23.21
CA HIS A 3 -4.54 21.86 -22.78
C HIS A 3 -3.90 20.71 -23.56
N ASN A 4 -3.21 19.78 -22.88
CA ASN A 4 -2.63 18.59 -23.50
C ASN A 4 -3.70 17.48 -23.55
N PRO A 5 -4.20 17.06 -24.72
CA PRO A 5 -5.37 16.18 -24.82
C PRO A 5 -5.07 14.66 -24.70
N ALA A 6 -3.87 14.27 -24.27
CA ALA A 6 -3.35 12.91 -24.45
C ALA A 6 -3.02 12.18 -23.13
N MET A 7 -4.02 11.98 -22.26
CA MET A 7 -3.97 10.83 -21.34
C MET A 7 -4.96 9.81 -21.87
N SER A 8 -4.45 8.64 -22.28
CA SER A 8 -5.30 7.52 -22.65
C SER A 8 -6.20 7.16 -21.45
N THR A 9 -7.34 6.53 -21.71
CA THR A 9 -8.23 6.09 -20.63
C THR A 9 -7.49 5.22 -19.62
N THR A 10 -6.54 4.41 -20.07
CA THR A 10 -5.62 3.63 -19.24
C THR A 10 -4.78 4.52 -18.32
N ASP A 11 -4.15 5.57 -18.86
CA ASP A 11 -3.31 6.48 -18.07
C ASP A 11 -4.10 7.18 -16.94
N LYS A 12 -5.38 7.49 -17.20
CA LYS A 12 -6.26 8.09 -16.19
C LYS A 12 -6.57 7.11 -15.06
N PHE A 13 -6.80 5.84 -15.38
CA PHE A 13 -7.01 4.81 -14.35
C PHE A 13 -5.76 4.59 -13.52
N GLU A 14 -4.59 4.51 -14.16
CA GLU A 14 -3.30 4.39 -13.46
C GLU A 14 -3.05 5.56 -12.51
N LEU A 15 -3.28 6.79 -12.98
CA LEU A 15 -3.16 7.98 -12.15
C LEU A 15 -4.12 7.94 -10.96
N HIS A 16 -5.37 7.53 -11.20
CA HIS A 16 -6.38 7.44 -10.15
C HIS A 16 -5.99 6.42 -9.07
N TYR A 17 -5.52 5.23 -9.46
CA TYR A 17 -5.08 4.21 -8.50
C TYR A 17 -3.85 4.66 -7.71
N ARG A 18 -2.92 5.38 -8.33
CA ARG A 18 -1.78 5.99 -7.63
C ARG A 18 -2.21 7.05 -6.63
N GLN A 19 -3.21 7.87 -6.94
CA GLN A 19 -3.79 8.83 -6.00
C GLN A 19 -4.46 8.14 -4.82
N GLN A 20 -5.28 7.11 -5.09
CA GLN A 20 -5.90 6.30 -4.03
C GLN A 20 -4.84 5.60 -3.16
N LEU A 21 -3.77 5.10 -3.77
CA LEU A 21 -2.65 4.49 -3.04
C LEU A 21 -1.95 5.49 -2.13
N SER A 22 -1.73 6.73 -2.58
CA SER A 22 -1.17 7.78 -1.73
C SER A 22 -2.09 8.07 -0.54
N ALA A 23 -3.38 8.27 -0.80
CA ALA A 23 -4.37 8.51 0.26
C ALA A 23 -4.44 7.33 1.26
N LEU A 24 -4.30 6.09 0.79
CA LEU A 24 -4.23 4.92 1.66
C LEU A 24 -2.99 4.96 2.57
N VAL A 25 -1.82 5.30 2.01
CA VAL A 25 -0.56 5.42 2.77
C VAL A 25 -0.67 6.51 3.85
N ASP A 26 -1.31 7.63 3.53
CA ASP A 26 -1.50 8.75 4.47
C ASP A 26 -2.64 8.50 5.48
N GLY A 27 -3.44 7.44 5.30
CA GLY A 27 -4.59 7.12 6.15
C GLY A 27 -5.86 7.94 5.85
N GLU A 28 -5.87 8.67 4.74
CA GLU A 28 -6.93 9.59 4.32
C GLU A 28 -7.96 8.93 3.38
N LEU A 29 -7.75 7.67 2.99
CA LEU A 29 -8.69 6.92 2.15
C LEU A 29 -9.85 6.36 2.98
N SER A 30 -11.09 6.46 2.47
CA SER A 30 -12.26 5.94 3.19
C SER A 30 -12.14 4.43 3.45
N ALA A 31 -12.82 3.93 4.48
CA ALA A 31 -12.74 2.52 4.86
C ALA A 31 -13.21 1.57 3.73
N ASP A 32 -14.20 1.99 2.97
CA ASP A 32 -14.77 1.20 1.88
C ASP A 32 -13.80 1.14 0.70
N GLU A 33 -13.29 2.29 0.27
CA GLU A 33 -12.27 2.38 -0.79
C GLU A 33 -10.98 1.66 -0.40
N SER A 34 -10.55 1.77 0.86
CA SER A 34 -9.39 1.04 1.39
C SER A 34 -9.56 -0.47 1.22
N ARG A 35 -10.74 -1.03 1.54
CA ARG A 35 -11.00 -2.47 1.34
C ARG A 35 -10.92 -2.87 -0.14
N PHE A 36 -11.41 -2.04 -1.06
CA PHE A 36 -11.30 -2.32 -2.49
C PHE A 36 -9.85 -2.23 -2.98
N LEU A 37 -9.12 -1.21 -2.56
CA LEU A 37 -7.73 -1.00 -2.96
C LEU A 37 -6.81 -2.11 -2.43
N LEU A 38 -7.00 -2.54 -1.18
CA LEU A 38 -6.26 -3.68 -0.62
C LEU A 38 -6.52 -4.98 -1.39
N ARG A 39 -7.77 -5.23 -1.81
CA ARG A 39 -8.07 -6.37 -2.69
C ARG A 39 -7.38 -6.25 -4.05
N ARG A 40 -7.29 -5.04 -4.60
CA ARG A 40 -6.59 -4.79 -5.86
C ARG A 40 -5.07 -5.02 -5.73
N LEU A 41 -4.45 -4.47 -4.69
CA LEU A 41 -3.02 -4.66 -4.39
C LEU A 41 -2.63 -6.13 -4.28
N ALA A 42 -3.55 -7.00 -3.85
CA ALA A 42 -3.31 -8.44 -3.79
C ALA A 42 -3.14 -9.11 -5.18
N HIS A 43 -3.64 -8.50 -6.25
CA HIS A 43 -3.69 -9.09 -7.60
C HIS A 43 -2.97 -8.24 -8.67
N ASP A 44 -2.64 -7.00 -8.36
CA ASP A 44 -2.00 -6.04 -9.28
C ASP A 44 -0.53 -5.87 -8.89
N GLU A 45 0.35 -6.62 -9.55
CA GLU A 45 1.80 -6.63 -9.24
C GLU A 45 2.47 -5.28 -9.51
N GLU A 46 2.02 -4.53 -10.52
CA GLU A 46 2.59 -3.22 -10.84
C GLU A 46 2.26 -2.20 -9.74
N LEU A 47 0.99 -2.17 -9.30
CA LEU A 47 0.56 -1.30 -8.22
C LEU A 47 1.21 -1.69 -6.89
N ALA A 48 1.36 -2.98 -6.61
CA ALA A 48 2.05 -3.48 -5.42
C ALA A 48 3.55 -3.10 -5.44
N GLY A 49 4.23 -3.24 -6.58
CA GLY A 49 5.62 -2.81 -6.73
C GLY A 49 5.78 -1.29 -6.62
N CYS A 50 4.79 -0.51 -7.07
CA CYS A 50 4.74 0.93 -6.86
C CYS A 50 4.70 1.27 -5.36
N HIS A 51 3.80 0.61 -4.62
CA HIS A 51 3.70 0.75 -3.17
C HIS A 51 5.02 0.41 -2.45
N GLU A 52 5.66 -0.71 -2.80
CA GLU A 52 6.95 -1.12 -2.21
C GLU A 52 8.03 -0.04 -2.37
N ARG A 53 8.18 0.50 -3.60
CA ARG A 53 9.15 1.57 -3.87
C ARG A 53 8.85 2.84 -3.07
N TRP A 54 7.56 3.19 -2.90
CA TRP A 54 7.17 4.36 -2.11
C TRP A 54 7.48 4.19 -0.63
N GLN A 55 7.26 2.99 -0.08
CA GLN A 55 7.63 2.70 1.31
C GLN A 55 9.14 2.83 1.52
N LEU A 56 9.95 2.25 0.64
CA LEU A 56 11.41 2.36 0.69
C LEU A 56 11.88 3.82 0.59
N CYS A 57 11.37 4.59 -0.37
CA CYS A 57 11.68 6.01 -0.50
C CYS A 57 11.28 6.79 0.77
N GLY A 58 10.12 6.49 1.34
CA GLY A 58 9.67 7.09 2.60
C GLY A 58 10.61 6.79 3.76
N ASP A 59 11.08 5.56 3.87
CA ASP A 59 12.03 5.16 4.92
C ASP A 59 13.38 5.85 4.77
N VAL A 60 13.86 6.01 3.54
CA VAL A 60 15.07 6.80 3.24
C VAL A 60 14.88 8.25 3.67
N LEU A 61 13.77 8.88 3.30
CA LEU A 61 13.48 10.28 3.64
C LEU A 61 13.35 10.51 5.15
N ARG A 62 12.86 9.52 5.90
CA ARG A 62 12.76 9.56 7.37
C ARG A 62 14.05 9.17 8.08
N GLY A 63 15.10 8.78 7.37
CA GLY A 63 16.34 8.25 7.95
C GLY A 63 16.17 6.91 8.66
N ALA A 64 15.09 6.18 8.36
CA ALA A 64 14.74 4.89 8.92
C ALA A 64 15.11 3.71 8.00
N ALA A 65 15.68 4.00 6.81
CA ALA A 65 16.10 2.97 5.87
C ALA A 65 17.21 2.10 6.48
N SER A 66 16.91 0.82 6.66
CA SER A 66 17.89 -0.24 6.90
C SER A 66 18.31 -0.88 5.59
N ALA A 67 19.24 -1.84 5.64
CA ALA A 67 19.57 -2.66 4.49
C ALA A 67 18.29 -3.29 3.92
N PRO A 68 18.09 -3.26 2.58
CA PRO A 68 16.89 -3.83 1.97
C PRO A 68 16.80 -5.32 2.30
N ALA A 69 15.57 -5.76 2.62
CA ALA A 69 15.31 -7.18 2.83
C ALA A 69 15.60 -7.98 1.54
N PRO A 70 15.92 -9.28 1.65
CA PRO A 70 15.99 -10.16 0.48
C PRO A 70 14.73 -10.05 -0.39
N LEU A 71 14.87 -10.16 -1.72
CA LEU A 71 13.75 -9.98 -2.67
C LEU A 71 12.58 -10.95 -2.42
N ASP A 72 12.86 -12.13 -1.87
CA ASP A 72 11.87 -13.17 -1.56
C ASP A 72 11.23 -12.99 -0.17
N PHE A 73 11.68 -12.01 0.63
CA PHE A 73 11.26 -11.83 2.02
C PHE A 73 9.75 -11.67 2.16
N ALA A 74 9.15 -10.76 1.39
CA ALA A 74 7.70 -10.51 1.44
C ALA A 74 6.90 -11.76 1.03
N GLY A 75 7.40 -12.53 0.06
CA GLY A 75 6.80 -13.79 -0.37
C GLY A 75 6.85 -14.85 0.73
N ARG A 76 8.01 -15.02 1.38
CA ARG A 76 8.19 -15.95 2.49
C ARG A 76 7.30 -15.61 3.69
N VAL A 77 7.20 -14.33 4.05
CA VAL A 77 6.31 -13.87 5.11
C VAL A 77 4.85 -14.15 4.74
N ARG A 78 4.44 -13.89 3.49
CA ARG A 78 3.08 -14.20 3.01
C ARG A 78 2.76 -15.68 3.12
N SER A 79 3.69 -16.56 2.70
CA SER A 79 3.52 -18.01 2.82
C SER A 79 3.40 -18.45 4.26
N ALA A 80 4.26 -17.96 5.15
CA ALA A 80 4.21 -18.27 6.57
C ALA A 80 2.86 -17.86 7.20
N ILE A 81 2.39 -16.64 6.92
CA ILE A 81 1.08 -16.15 7.41
C ILE A 81 -0.08 -16.99 6.87
N ALA A 82 -0.02 -17.45 5.62
CA ALA A 82 -1.07 -18.29 5.03
C ALA A 82 -1.15 -19.68 5.66
N GLU A 83 -0.04 -20.18 6.22
CA GLU A 83 0.02 -21.44 6.97
C GLU A 83 -0.44 -21.30 8.42
N GLU A 84 -0.53 -20.07 8.95
CA GLU A 84 -1.00 -19.82 10.30
C GLU A 84 -2.52 -20.02 10.43
N PRO A 85 -3.01 -20.60 11.55
CA PRO A 85 -4.44 -20.66 11.82
C PRO A 85 -5.03 -19.26 11.93
N ALA A 86 -6.27 -19.09 11.46
CA ALA A 86 -6.95 -17.80 11.48
C ALA A 86 -6.89 -17.15 12.88
N PRO A 87 -6.48 -15.87 12.99
CA PRO A 87 -6.38 -15.20 14.27
C PRO A 87 -7.71 -15.26 15.01
N GLN A 88 -7.69 -15.71 16.27
CA GLN A 88 -8.84 -15.59 17.14
C GLN A 88 -9.11 -14.10 17.37
N ALA A 89 -10.32 -13.64 17.07
CA ALA A 89 -10.71 -12.24 17.23
C ALA A 89 -10.57 -11.84 18.71
N GLN A 90 -9.47 -11.16 19.04
CA GLN A 90 -9.32 -10.48 20.31
C GLN A 90 -10.13 -9.17 20.24
N PRO A 91 -10.93 -8.85 21.26
CA PRO A 91 -11.65 -7.58 21.28
C PRO A 91 -10.65 -6.45 21.13
N ALA A 92 -10.84 -5.62 20.10
CA ALA A 92 -9.95 -4.51 19.81
C ALA A 92 -9.90 -3.59 21.03
N ALA A 93 -8.78 -3.62 21.76
CA ALA A 93 -8.46 -2.55 22.69
C ALA A 93 -8.40 -1.27 21.85
N ARG A 94 -9.28 -0.31 22.14
CA ARG A 94 -9.23 1.03 21.55
C ARG A 94 -7.93 1.68 22.00
N GLN A 95 -6.84 1.41 21.29
CA GLN A 95 -5.59 2.12 21.47
C GLN A 95 -5.76 3.46 20.77
N GLY A 96 -6.20 4.46 21.54
CA GLY A 96 -6.04 5.86 21.15
C GLY A 96 -4.56 6.19 21.10
N ALA A 97 -3.91 5.87 19.97
CA ALA A 97 -2.54 6.26 19.71
C ALA A 97 -2.57 7.64 19.05
N ARG A 98 -2.34 8.63 19.90
CA ARG A 98 -2.04 10.02 19.55
C ARG A 98 -0.67 10.03 18.85
N TRP A 99 -0.66 10.15 17.52
CA TRP A 99 0.57 10.43 16.78
C TRP A 99 1.03 11.86 17.15
N ARG A 100 2.28 11.96 17.61
CA ARG A 100 3.00 13.22 17.83
C ARG A 100 3.84 13.52 16.59
#